data_AF-A0A950DJP5-F1
#
_entry.id   AF-A0A950DJP5-F1
#
_cell.length_a   1.000
_cell.length_b   1.000
_cell.length_c   1.000
_cell.angle_alpha   90.00
_cell.angle_beta   90.00
_cell.angle_gamma   90.00
#
_symmetry.space_group_name_H-M   'P 1'
#
loop_
_entity.id
_entity.type
_entity.pdbx_description
1 polymer ?
#
loop_
_entity_poly.entity_id
_entity_poly.type
_entity_poly.pdbx_seq_one_letter_code
_entity_poly.pdbx_strand_id
1 'polypeptide(L)' 'MAPLGKGLVVLGLVLLAAGALLWALGRVPYLGKLPGDIHIRRGNASFYFPLATCIILSLVVSAILSLMRR' A
#
# COMPACT_ATOMS: atom_id res chain seq x y z
N MET A 1 -5.23 30.97 9.24
CA MET A 1 -6.22 29.87 9.32
C MET A 1 -6.33 29.04 8.04
N ALA A 2 -6.25 29.62 6.83
CA ALA A 2 -6.26 28.89 5.55
C ALA A 2 -5.21 27.76 5.38
N PRO A 3 -3.93 27.87 5.83
CA PRO A 3 -2.97 26.78 5.66
C PRO A 3 -3.25 25.56 6.55
N LEU A 4 -3.77 25.76 7.76
CA LEU A 4 -4.19 24.68 8.67
C LEU A 4 -5.39 23.90 8.10
N GLY A 5 -6.36 24.60 7.51
CA GLY A 5 -7.52 23.97 6.86
C GLY A 5 -7.11 23.08 5.69
N LYS A 6 -6.19 23.53 4.84
CA LYS A 6 -5.62 22.71 3.75
C LYS A 6 -4.88 21.48 4.29
N GLY A 7 -4.10 21.63 5.36
CA GLY A 7 -3.40 20.52 6.00
C GLY A 7 -4.35 19.44 6.54
N LEU A 8 -5.45 19.85 7.18
CA LEU A 8 -6.48 18.95 7.69
C LEU A 8 -7.18 18.16 6.58
N VAL A 9 -7.48 18.81 5.45
CA VAL A 9 -8.09 18.14 4.28
C VAL A 9 -7.15 17.10 3.68
N VAL A 10 -5.87 17.43 3.51
CA VAL A 10 -4.87 16.49 2.98
C VAL A 10 -4.68 15.30 3.93
N LEU A 11 -4.58 15.55 5.24
CA LEU A 11 -4.45 14.50 6.24
C LEU A 11 -5.66 13.56 6.24
N GLY A 12 -6.88 14.12 6.17
CA GLY A 12 -8.10 13.34 6.07
C GLY A 12 -8.13 12.42 4.85
N LEU A 13 -7.73 12.94 3.68
CA LEU A 13 -7.61 12.16 2.44
C LEU A 13 -6.59 11.03 2.56
N VAL A 14 -5.42 11.29 3.15
CA VAL A 14 -4.39 10.27 3.38
C VAL A 14 -4.89 9.16 4.31
N LEU A 15 -5.55 9.52 5.41
CA LEU A 15 -6.11 8.55 6.36
C LEU A 15 -7.22 7.70 5.71
N LEU A 16 -8.07 8.32 4.89
CA LEU A 16 -9.15 7.63 4.19
C LEU A 16 -8.58 6.65 3.15
N ALA A 17 -7.57 7.07 2.39
CA ALA A 17 -6.86 6.20 1.45
C ALA A 17 -6.15 5.02 2.17
N ALA A 18 -5.48 5.29 3.29
CA ALA A 18 -4.82 4.25 4.10
C ALA A 18 -5.84 3.27 4.70
N GLY A 19 -6.95 3.76 5.23
CA GLY A 19 -8.04 2.93 5.77
C GLY A 19 -8.71 2.08 4.68
N ALA A 20 -8.99 2.65 3.51
CA ALA A 20 -9.53 1.93 2.36
C ALA A 20 -8.56 0.86 1.85
N LEU A 21 -7.25 1.18 1.82
CA LEU A 21 -6.21 0.23 1.45
C LEU A 21 -6.15 -0.93 2.44
N LEU A 22 -6.09 -0.66 3.75
CA LEU A 22 -6.10 -1.71 4.78
C LEU A 22 -7.38 -2.55 4.76
N TRP A 23 -8.54 -1.92 4.55
CA TRP A 23 -9.82 -2.60 4.44
C TRP A 23 -9.89 -3.51 3.21
N ALA A 24 -9.41 -3.03 2.07
CA ALA A 24 -9.28 -3.82 0.86
C ALA A 24 -8.29 -4.97 1.07
N LEU A 25 -7.12 -4.71 1.66
CA LEU A 25 -6.12 -5.73 1.96
C LEU A 25 -6.65 -6.83 2.89
N GLY A 26 -7.42 -6.46 3.92
CA GLY A 26 -8.03 -7.42 4.86
C GLY A 26 -9.20 -8.22 4.27
N ARG A 27 -9.77 -7.78 3.14
CA ARG A 27 -10.90 -8.44 2.45
C ARG A 27 -10.45 -9.32 1.29
N VAL A 28 -9.20 -9.27 0.84
CA VAL A 28 -8.71 -10.19 -0.20
C VAL A 28 -8.27 -11.49 0.47
N PRO A 29 -8.94 -12.63 0.21
CA PRO A 29 -8.65 -13.92 0.86
C PRO A 29 -7.27 -14.52 0.49
N TYR A 30 -6.43 -13.77 -0.23
CA TYR A 30 -5.12 -14.17 -0.75
C TYR A 30 -4.00 -13.13 -0.53
N LEU A 31 -4.25 -12.01 0.14
CA LEU A 31 -3.21 -11.02 0.44
C LEU A 31 -2.34 -11.52 1.60
N GLY A 32 -1.19 -12.11 1.24
CA GLY A 32 -0.34 -12.96 2.09
C GLY A 32 -0.04 -14.33 1.46
N LYS A 33 -0.79 -14.71 0.42
CA LYS A 33 -0.57 -15.87 -0.47
C LYS A 33 -0.64 -15.46 -1.95
N LEU A 34 -0.24 -14.23 -2.28
CA LEU A 34 -0.02 -13.92 -3.68
C LEU A 34 1.16 -14.77 -4.16
N PRO A 35 1.04 -15.48 -5.30
CA PRO A 35 2.17 -16.19 -5.88
C PRO A 35 3.30 -15.17 -6.12
N GLY A 36 4.35 -15.21 -5.30
CA GLY A 36 5.46 -14.24 -5.32
C GLY A 36 5.81 -13.62 -3.96
N ASP A 37 4.89 -13.59 -2.98
CA ASP A 37 5.22 -13.14 -1.61
C ASP A 37 5.90 -14.27 -0.83
N ILE A 38 7.09 -14.00 -0.29
CA ILE A 38 7.90 -15.00 0.41
C ILE A 38 7.41 -15.07 1.85
N HIS A 39 6.72 -16.16 2.18
CA HIS A 39 6.26 -16.46 3.53
C HIS A 39 7.09 -17.62 4.09
N ILE A 40 8.08 -17.31 4.93
CA ILE A 40 8.92 -18.32 5.59
C ILE A 40 8.41 -18.48 7.02
N ARG A 41 7.80 -19.64 7.32
CA ARG A 41 7.48 -20.02 8.71
C ARG A 41 8.44 -21.10 9.19
N ARG A 42 9.14 -20.82 10.30
CA ARG A 42 10.05 -21.75 10.98
C ARG A 42 9.66 -21.79 12.47
N GLY A 43 8.93 -22.83 12.88
CA GLY A 43 8.46 -22.96 14.27
C GLY A 43 7.62 -21.76 14.72
N ASN A 44 8.04 -21.07 15.78
CA ASN A 44 7.40 -19.85 16.29
C ASN A 44 7.76 -18.57 15.51
N ALA A 45 8.69 -18.62 14.55
CA ALA A 45 9.08 -17.47 13.75
C ALA A 45 8.34 -17.45 12.40
N SER A 46 7.75 -16.30 12.06
CA SER A 46 7.11 -16.06 10.76
C SER A 46 7.74 -14.82 10.12
N PHE A 47 8.41 -14.99 8.99
CA PHE A 47 8.95 -13.91 8.17
C PHE A 47 8.09 -13.76 6.92
N TYR A 48 7.57 -12.56 6.72
CA TYR A 48 6.75 -12.20 5.55
C TYR A 48 7.47 -11.13 4.74
N PHE A 49 7.71 -11.41 3.47
CA PHE A 49 8.33 -10.47 2.55
C PHE A 49 7.41 -10.21 1.34
N PRO A 50 6.71 -9.06 1.31
CA PRO A 50 5.68 -8.75 0.33
C PRO A 50 6.27 -8.22 -0.99
N LEU A 51 7.00 -9.06 -1.72
CA LEU A 51 7.63 -8.72 -3.01
C LEU A 51 6.63 -8.24 -4.06
N ALA A 52 5.50 -8.94 -4.21
CA ALA A 52 4.51 -8.62 -5.23
C ALA A 52 3.91 -7.23 -4.96
N THR A 53 3.68 -6.90 -3.70
CA THR A 53 3.15 -5.61 -3.27
C THR A 53 4.13 -4.48 -3.60
N CYS A 54 5.42 -4.67 -3.31
CA CYS A 54 6.47 -3.68 -3.61
C CYS A 54 6.60 -3.42 -5.12
N ILE A 55 6.49 -4.46 -5.96
CA ILE A 55 6.56 -4.35 -7.41
C ILE A 55 5.36 -3.55 -7.95
N ILE A 56 4.15 -3.89 -7.50
CA ILE A 56 2.93 -3.18 -7.91
C ILE A 56 3.01 -1.70 -7.52
N LEU A 57 3.42 -1.42 -6.27
CA LEU A 57 3.58 -0.05 -5.78
C LEU A 57 4.58 0.75 -6.65
N SER A 58 5.73 0.14 -6.97
CA SER A 58 6.76 0.74 -7.81
C SER A 58 6.24 1.06 -9.22
N LEU A 59 5.50 0.13 -9.83
CA LEU A 59 4.90 0.33 -11.15
C LEU A 59 3.87 1.46 -11.16
N VAL A 60 3.01 1.52 -10.14
CA VAL A 60 2.01 2.59 -10.01
C VAL A 60 2.67 3.95 -9.86
N VAL A 61 3.64 4.08 -8.95
CA VAL A 61 4.39 5.33 -8.75
C VAL A 61 5.13 5.73 -10.02
N SER A 62 5.79 4.78 -10.69
CA SER A 62 6.50 5.02 -11.96
C SER A 62 5.56 5.48 -13.07
N ALA A 63 4.38 4.86 -13.19
CA ALA A 63 3.37 5.25 -14.17
C ALA A 63 2.82 6.65 -13.91
N ILE A 64 2.53 7.01 -12.66
CA ILE A 64 2.10 8.36 -12.28
C ILE A 64 3.19 9.39 -12.61
N LEU A 65 4.44 9.13 -12.21
CA LEU A 65 5.57 10.02 -12.51
C LEU A 65 5.82 10.14 -14.02
N SER A 66 5.63 9.06 -14.78
CA SER A 66 5.76 9.08 -16.23
C SER A 66 4.64 9.89 -16.89
N LEU A 67 3.42 9.84 -16.36
CA LEU A 67 2.29 10.60 -16.87
C LEU A 67 2.43 12.10 -16.54
N MET A 68 2.94 12.44 -15.35
CA MET A 68 3.22 13.82 -14.94
C MET A 68 4.42 14.46 -15.68
N ARG A 69 5.27 13.64 -16.31
CA ARG A 69 6.46 14.10 -17.07
C ARG A 69 6.13 14.40 -18.54
N ARG A 70 4.94 14.02 -19.03
CA ARG A 70 4.37 14.50 -20.29
C ARG A 70 3.58 15.78 -20.04
#